data_AF-A0A1B6M8Z7-F1
#
_entry.id   AF-A0A1B6M8Z7-F1
#
_cell.length_a   1.000
_cell.length_b   1.000
_cell.length_c   1.000
_cell.angle_alpha   90.00
_cell.angle_beta   90.00
_cell.angle_gamma   90.00
#
_symmetry.space_group_name_H-M   'P 1'
#
loop_
_entity.id
_entity.type
_entity.pdbx_description
1 polymer ?
#
loop_
_entity_poly.entity_id
_entity_poly.type
_entity_poly.pdbx_seq_one_letter_code
_entity_poly.pdbx_strand_id
1 'polypeptide(L)'
;LLLDGFDLASHGLLDYSVVVELSQYLTRETEFLPWYVAIQEINWLKARLYNTDVFLPLQRHLLNLVENIFRQMSFTGEAGGQLQELHRKQIVEFACGLGHPRCVKEATDTVYLLMSGVKVEIPLDLKPVLMCAAVKHGQDEVWHFVLKEYLTAAENERWKYLGPLACTSNREIVNRLLKDVADPKSFVKSSEERLNLLLELGNQNDSLEPILDMVLQRFIALNANFDFNVILHILKTFLTPRISLNARQKISDIKVLVEKSQNPKHIELLESIKTSIEESFDKTLNVDSIRRALAMYGDESEEEIVTTTSPKFPEDHPAVTHLTDTTTQVSITEDEALEDNSVEATEGVRSTPAKPHTTTPGNSSSRNKDALFYILVMVVICVMR
;
A
#
# COMPACT_ATOMS: atom_id res chain seq x y z
N LEU A 1 5.77 28.70 -5.47
CA LEU A 1 6.79 29.04 -4.45
C LEU A 1 7.21 27.83 -3.62
N LEU A 2 6.32 27.10 -2.92
CA LEU A 2 6.71 25.86 -2.22
C LEU A 2 7.34 24.85 -3.17
N LEU A 3 6.61 24.48 -4.23
CA LEU A 3 7.08 23.55 -5.27
C LEU A 3 8.47 23.94 -5.78
N ASP A 4 8.63 25.19 -6.21
CA ASP A 4 9.90 25.71 -6.74
C ASP A 4 11.01 25.67 -5.68
N GLY A 5 10.70 25.99 -4.42
CA GLY A 5 11.64 25.95 -3.31
C GLY A 5 12.14 24.54 -3.00
N PHE A 6 11.22 23.57 -2.90
CA PHE A 6 11.57 22.15 -2.70
C PHE A 6 12.35 21.60 -3.91
N ASP A 7 11.95 21.90 -5.14
CA ASP A 7 12.65 21.42 -6.33
C ASP A 7 14.06 22.00 -6.45
N LEU A 8 14.23 23.31 -6.24
CA LEU A 8 15.55 23.97 -6.20
C LEU A 8 16.43 23.38 -5.08
N ALA A 9 15.87 23.10 -3.90
CA ALA A 9 16.61 22.45 -2.82
C ALA A 9 16.99 20.99 -3.14
N SER A 10 16.12 20.26 -3.85
CA SER A 10 16.42 18.89 -4.30
C SER A 10 17.58 18.79 -5.28
N HIS A 11 17.87 19.89 -5.99
CA HIS A 11 19.01 20.05 -6.92
C HIS A 11 20.20 20.80 -6.29
N GLY A 12 20.17 21.12 -4.99
CA GLY A 12 21.25 21.86 -4.31
C GLY A 12 21.39 23.32 -4.72
N LEU A 13 20.40 23.89 -5.43
CA LEU A 13 20.34 25.29 -5.85
C LEU A 13 19.78 26.21 -4.75
N LEU A 14 19.17 25.63 -3.71
CA LEU A 14 18.68 26.29 -2.51
C LEU A 14 19.05 25.45 -1.28
N ASP A 15 19.36 26.09 -0.14
CA ASP A 15 19.57 25.37 1.10
C ASP A 15 18.21 24.96 1.71
N TYR A 16 18.08 23.72 2.19
CA TYR A 16 16.80 23.21 2.73
C TYR A 16 16.29 24.01 3.93
N SER A 17 17.14 24.73 4.66
CA SER A 17 16.69 25.62 5.74
C SER A 17 15.74 26.71 5.24
N VAL A 18 15.93 27.22 4.03
CA VAL A 18 15.03 28.22 3.41
C VAL A 18 13.66 27.60 3.12
N VAL A 19 13.62 26.31 2.75
CA VAL A 19 12.37 25.60 2.46
C VAL A 19 11.61 25.23 3.74
N VAL A 20 12.34 24.88 4.81
CA VAL A 20 11.80 24.65 6.17
C VAL A 20 11.35 25.96 6.83
N GLU A 21 11.97 27.09 6.51
CA GLU A 21 11.47 28.42 6.90
C GLU A 21 10.21 28.77 6.10
N LEU A 22 10.23 28.59 4.78
CA LEU A 22 9.09 28.84 3.91
C LEU A 22 7.86 27.99 4.31
N SER A 23 8.03 26.72 4.64
CA SER A 23 6.91 25.82 5.04
C SER A 23 6.12 26.34 6.26
N GLN A 24 6.69 27.22 7.09
CA GLN A 24 6.03 27.75 8.29
C GLN A 24 4.73 28.50 7.98
N TYR A 25 4.54 29.05 6.77
CA TYR A 25 3.26 29.70 6.42
C TYR A 25 2.08 28.71 6.46
N LEU A 26 2.32 27.41 6.27
CA LEU A 26 1.29 26.37 6.29
C LEU A 26 0.54 26.30 7.64
N THR A 27 1.15 26.75 8.74
CA THR A 27 0.47 26.94 10.04
C THR A 27 -0.78 27.84 9.98
N ARG A 28 -0.90 28.65 8.92
CA ARG A 28 -2.02 29.58 8.67
C ARG A 28 -2.78 29.27 7.37
N GLU A 29 -2.40 28.22 6.65
CA GLU A 29 -3.00 27.85 5.37
C GLU A 29 -4.24 26.97 5.60
N THR A 30 -5.31 27.25 4.85
CA THR A 30 -6.60 26.58 4.93
C THR A 30 -7.14 26.13 3.58
N GLU A 31 -6.45 26.44 2.47
CA GLU A 31 -6.89 26.07 1.14
C GLU A 31 -6.32 24.72 0.68
N PHE A 32 -7.12 23.98 -0.09
CA PHE A 32 -6.78 22.64 -0.58
C PHE A 32 -5.50 22.60 -1.42
N LEU A 33 -5.39 23.48 -2.42
CA LEU A 33 -4.32 23.38 -3.42
C LEU A 33 -2.91 23.65 -2.85
N PRO A 34 -2.69 24.66 -1.98
CA PRO A 34 -1.42 24.83 -1.29
C PRO A 34 -1.03 23.63 -0.41
N TRP A 35 -1.99 23.06 0.34
CA TRP A 35 -1.76 21.85 1.14
C TRP A 35 -1.46 20.62 0.26
N TYR A 36 -2.15 20.47 -0.87
CA TYR A 36 -1.86 19.42 -1.84
C TYR A 36 -0.42 19.47 -2.35
N VAL A 37 0.04 20.65 -2.80
CA VAL A 37 1.43 20.83 -3.25
C VAL A 37 2.42 20.58 -2.11
N ALA A 38 2.15 21.11 -0.91
CA ALA A 38 3.02 20.92 0.25
C ALA A 38 3.19 19.44 0.62
N ILE A 39 2.09 18.69 0.72
CA ILE A 39 2.09 17.29 1.16
C ILE A 39 2.88 16.39 0.22
N GLN A 40 2.84 16.65 -1.10
CA GLN A 40 3.62 15.89 -2.08
C GLN A 40 5.13 16.05 -1.87
N GLU A 41 5.61 17.30 -1.81
CA GLU A 41 7.03 17.59 -1.56
C GLU A 41 7.51 17.09 -0.18
N ILE A 42 6.66 17.25 0.83
CA ILE A 42 6.93 16.76 2.19
C ILE A 42 6.99 15.22 2.22
N ASN A 43 6.13 14.52 1.48
CA ASN A 43 6.17 13.05 1.41
C ASN A 43 7.44 12.55 0.70
N TRP A 44 7.92 13.23 -0.33
CA TRP A 44 9.22 12.96 -0.95
C TRP A 44 10.38 13.09 0.06
N LEU A 45 10.32 14.12 0.93
CA LEU A 45 11.33 14.37 1.95
C LEU A 45 11.27 13.35 3.10
N LYS A 46 10.07 13.08 3.64
CA LYS A 46 9.81 12.04 4.66
C LYS A 46 10.32 10.67 4.22
N ALA A 47 10.05 10.30 2.95
CA ALA A 47 10.46 9.04 2.36
C ALA A 47 12.00 8.85 2.41
N ARG A 48 12.76 9.92 2.18
CA ARG A 48 14.24 9.89 2.23
C ARG A 48 14.80 9.86 3.64
N LEU A 49 14.17 10.60 4.55
CA LEU A 49 14.68 10.79 5.91
C LEU A 49 14.24 9.70 6.89
N TYR A 50 13.29 8.81 6.54
CA TYR A 50 12.68 7.85 7.47
C TYR A 50 13.66 7.10 8.38
N ASN A 51 14.81 6.67 7.84
CA ASN A 51 15.85 5.95 8.58
C ASN A 51 16.98 6.87 9.10
N THR A 52 16.69 8.14 9.43
CA THR A 52 17.65 9.12 9.98
C THR A 52 17.26 9.60 11.37
N ASP A 53 18.26 10.13 12.08
CA ASP A 53 18.10 10.93 13.29
C ASP A 53 17.24 12.19 13.08
N VAL A 54 17.10 12.66 11.85
CA VAL A 54 16.32 13.86 11.48
C VAL A 54 14.83 13.56 11.24
N PHE A 55 14.42 12.28 11.14
CA PHE A 55 13.00 11.94 10.93
C PHE A 55 12.11 12.37 12.09
N LEU A 56 12.56 12.09 13.33
CA LEU A 56 11.99 12.51 14.61
C LEU A 56 11.57 14.00 14.61
N PRO A 57 12.56 14.90 14.49
CA PRO A 57 12.36 16.34 14.38
C PRO A 57 11.47 16.78 13.21
N LEU A 58 11.60 16.14 12.04
CA LEU A 58 10.76 16.46 10.88
C LEU A 58 9.30 16.13 11.17
N GLN A 59 8.99 14.95 11.71
CA GLN A 59 7.63 14.54 12.04
C GLN A 59 6.97 15.51 13.02
N ARG A 60 7.69 15.97 14.05
CA ARG A 60 7.22 16.99 15.00
C ARG A 60 6.98 18.35 14.35
N HIS A 61 7.89 18.82 13.51
CA HIS A 61 7.69 20.05 12.72
C HIS A 61 6.42 19.97 11.86
N LEU A 62 6.22 18.86 11.15
CA LEU A 62 5.07 18.67 10.26
C LEU A 62 3.74 18.55 11.02
N LEU A 63 3.72 17.95 12.20
CA LEU A 63 2.56 17.97 13.10
C LEU A 63 2.21 19.41 13.48
N ASN A 64 3.19 20.22 13.86
CA ASN A 64 2.98 21.65 14.16
C ASN A 64 2.49 22.45 12.93
N LEU A 65 2.88 22.10 11.70
CA LEU A 65 2.35 22.74 10.49
C LEU A 65 0.86 22.43 10.29
N VAL A 66 0.44 21.16 10.43
CA VAL A 66 -0.93 20.72 10.11
C VAL A 66 -1.93 20.96 11.24
N GLU A 67 -1.48 21.13 12.49
CA GLU A 67 -2.32 21.25 13.70
C GLU A 67 -3.55 22.17 13.53
N ASN A 68 -3.35 23.38 12.99
CA ASN A 68 -4.41 24.38 12.88
C ASN A 68 -5.53 23.96 11.90
N ILE A 69 -5.17 23.49 10.70
CA ILE A 69 -6.16 23.03 9.72
C ILE A 69 -6.78 21.69 10.12
N PHE A 70 -6.01 20.79 10.74
CA PHE A 70 -6.52 19.51 11.23
C PHE A 70 -7.55 19.67 12.35
N ARG A 71 -7.40 20.66 13.24
CA ARG A 71 -8.42 20.98 14.27
C ARG A 71 -9.79 21.30 13.67
N GLN A 72 -9.83 21.87 12.47
CA GLN A 72 -11.06 22.25 11.77
C GLN A 72 -11.76 21.05 11.10
N MET A 73 -11.08 19.89 10.99
CA MET A 73 -11.64 18.70 10.34
C MET A 73 -12.61 17.94 11.26
N SER A 74 -13.81 17.69 10.72
CA SER A 74 -14.84 16.84 11.35
C SER A 74 -14.66 15.38 10.95
N PHE A 75 -14.69 14.48 11.93
CA PHE A 75 -14.63 13.02 11.72
C PHE A 75 -16.00 12.42 11.38
N THR A 76 -17.06 13.22 11.42
CA THR A 76 -18.46 12.83 11.19
C THR A 76 -19.14 13.74 10.16
N GLY A 77 -20.21 13.24 9.55
CA GLY A 77 -21.03 13.98 8.58
C GLY A 77 -20.36 14.26 7.23
N GLU A 78 -21.10 14.93 6.36
CA GLU A 78 -20.64 15.35 5.02
C GLU A 78 -19.73 16.58 5.09
N ALA A 79 -18.76 16.69 4.19
CA ALA A 79 -17.83 17.83 4.16
C ALA A 79 -18.38 19.07 3.46
N GLY A 80 -19.57 18.99 2.85
CA GLY A 80 -20.20 20.11 2.12
C GLY A 80 -19.87 20.17 0.61
N GLY A 81 -19.21 19.14 0.06
CA GLY A 81 -18.94 19.01 -1.38
C GLY A 81 -17.70 18.18 -1.67
N GLN A 82 -17.55 17.73 -2.92
CA GLN A 82 -16.45 16.83 -3.35
C GLN A 82 -15.05 17.44 -3.09
N LEU A 83 -14.87 18.75 -3.27
CA LEU A 83 -13.59 19.41 -3.00
C LEU A 83 -13.27 19.40 -1.49
N GLN A 84 -14.29 19.60 -0.65
CA GLN A 84 -14.17 19.58 0.80
C GLN A 84 -13.93 18.16 1.32
N GLU A 85 -14.52 17.13 0.70
CA GLU A 85 -14.22 15.71 0.99
C GLU A 85 -12.77 15.37 0.64
N LEU A 86 -12.28 15.80 -0.53
CA LEU A 86 -10.88 15.61 -0.94
C LEU A 86 -9.91 16.33 0.02
N HIS A 87 -10.21 17.57 0.40
CA HIS A 87 -9.38 18.33 1.33
C HIS A 87 -9.41 17.75 2.74
N ARG A 88 -10.59 17.37 3.24
CA ARG A 88 -10.76 16.69 4.53
C ARG A 88 -9.99 15.38 4.57
N LYS A 89 -10.16 14.53 3.56
CA LYS A 89 -9.39 13.27 3.44
C LYS A 89 -7.90 13.56 3.49
N GLN A 90 -7.41 14.47 2.66
CA GLN A 90 -5.99 14.81 2.57
C GLN A 90 -5.39 15.25 3.91
N ILE A 91 -6.03 16.19 4.61
CA ILE A 91 -5.51 16.72 5.87
C ILE A 91 -5.57 15.68 6.99
N VAL A 92 -6.66 14.91 7.07
CA VAL A 92 -6.77 13.81 8.04
C VAL A 92 -5.73 12.73 7.72
N GLU A 93 -5.62 12.26 6.48
CA GLU A 93 -4.65 11.25 6.04
C GLU A 93 -3.20 11.65 6.31
N PHE A 94 -2.84 12.92 6.06
CA PHE A 94 -1.52 13.44 6.38
C PHE A 94 -1.25 13.47 7.89
N ALA A 95 -2.19 13.98 8.70
CA ALA A 95 -2.05 14.02 10.15
C ALA A 95 -2.00 12.62 10.79
N CYS A 96 -2.86 11.70 10.35
CA CYS A 96 -2.85 10.30 10.77
C CYS A 96 -1.55 9.60 10.38
N GLY A 97 -1.05 9.83 9.16
CA GLY A 97 0.23 9.31 8.68
C GLY A 97 1.46 9.87 9.41
N LEU A 98 1.32 10.98 10.13
CA LEU A 98 2.30 11.54 11.06
C LEU A 98 2.08 11.08 12.52
N GLY A 99 1.12 10.20 12.79
CA GLY A 99 0.82 9.70 14.14
C GLY A 99 0.16 10.73 15.05
N HIS A 100 -0.58 11.71 14.51
CA HIS A 100 -1.25 12.74 15.32
C HIS A 100 -2.14 12.11 16.40
N PRO A 101 -1.93 12.39 17.72
CA PRO A 101 -2.59 11.68 18.82
C PRO A 101 -4.13 11.65 18.73
N ARG A 102 -4.77 12.78 18.43
CA ARG A 102 -6.22 12.83 18.17
C ARG A 102 -6.65 11.91 17.02
N CYS A 103 -5.99 11.92 15.85
CA CYS A 103 -6.38 10.97 14.79
C CYS A 103 -6.23 9.52 15.26
N VAL A 104 -5.08 9.17 15.84
CA VAL A 104 -4.83 7.79 16.30
C VAL A 104 -5.96 7.32 17.22
N LYS A 105 -6.31 8.14 18.22
CA LYS A 105 -7.41 7.87 19.14
C LYS A 105 -8.78 7.75 18.45
N GLU A 106 -9.16 8.73 17.62
CA GLU A 106 -10.46 8.71 16.91
C GLU A 106 -10.57 7.48 16.00
N ALA A 107 -9.48 7.11 15.31
CA ALA A 107 -9.40 5.94 14.45
C ALA A 107 -9.54 4.63 15.25
N THR A 108 -8.75 4.45 16.32
CA THR A 108 -8.82 3.23 17.14
C THR A 108 -10.18 3.10 17.83
N ASP A 109 -10.68 4.17 18.47
CA ASP A 109 -11.96 4.15 19.18
C ASP A 109 -13.12 3.81 18.23
N THR A 110 -13.13 4.43 17.05
CA THR A 110 -14.13 4.18 15.99
C THR A 110 -14.15 2.71 15.57
N VAL A 111 -12.99 2.11 15.33
CA VAL A 111 -12.93 0.70 14.86
C VAL A 111 -13.21 -0.29 15.99
N TYR A 112 -12.77 -0.02 17.22
CA TYR A 112 -13.14 -0.84 18.38
C TYR A 112 -14.66 -0.81 18.68
N LEU A 113 -15.32 0.34 18.47
CA LEU A 113 -16.79 0.44 18.55
C LEU A 113 -17.48 -0.42 17.48
N LEU A 114 -17.00 -0.38 16.22
CA LEU A 114 -17.51 -1.25 15.14
C LEU A 114 -17.30 -2.74 15.46
N MET A 115 -16.12 -3.12 15.96
CA MET A 115 -15.83 -4.50 16.40
C MET A 115 -16.76 -4.97 17.51
N SER A 116 -17.19 -4.06 18.39
CA SER A 116 -18.16 -4.29 19.46
C SER A 116 -19.62 -4.34 18.99
N GLY A 117 -19.87 -4.24 17.68
CA GLY A 117 -21.22 -4.25 17.08
C GLY A 117 -21.97 -2.91 17.17
N VAL A 118 -21.32 -1.84 17.65
CA VAL A 118 -21.91 -0.50 17.66
C VAL A 118 -21.94 0.03 16.22
N LYS A 119 -23.11 0.51 15.78
CA LYS A 119 -23.24 1.15 14.46
C LYS A 119 -22.67 2.57 14.52
N VAL A 120 -21.41 2.71 14.12
CA VAL A 120 -20.76 4.01 13.90
C VAL A 120 -20.79 4.36 12.42
N GLU A 121 -21.30 5.54 12.08
CA GLU A 121 -21.28 6.06 10.72
C GLU A 121 -19.94 6.77 10.46
N ILE A 122 -19.10 6.17 9.61
CA ILE A 122 -17.84 6.77 9.17
C ILE A 122 -18.06 7.40 7.79
N PRO A 123 -17.71 8.69 7.59
CA PRO A 123 -17.74 9.30 6.26
C PRO A 123 -16.91 8.52 5.23
N LEU A 124 -17.43 8.40 4.00
CA LEU A 124 -16.86 7.51 2.97
C LEU A 124 -15.43 7.90 2.56
N ASP A 125 -15.12 9.20 2.59
CA ASP A 125 -13.80 9.77 2.34
C ASP A 125 -12.79 9.44 3.46
N LEU A 126 -13.26 9.32 4.70
CA LEU A 126 -12.45 9.03 5.88
C LEU A 126 -12.33 7.53 6.20
N LYS A 127 -13.26 6.67 5.75
CA LYS A 127 -13.27 5.23 6.09
C LYS A 127 -11.93 4.53 5.81
N PRO A 128 -11.26 4.69 4.64
CA PRO A 128 -9.95 4.08 4.40
C PRO A 128 -8.86 4.65 5.32
N VAL A 129 -8.92 5.95 5.62
CA VAL A 129 -7.92 6.65 6.45
C VAL A 129 -7.98 6.17 7.90
N LEU A 130 -9.18 6.15 8.49
CA LEU A 130 -9.35 5.70 9.88
C LEU A 130 -9.08 4.20 10.03
N MET A 131 -9.48 3.37 9.07
CA MET A 131 -9.15 1.93 9.10
C MET A 131 -7.64 1.69 8.98
N CYS A 132 -6.92 2.42 8.12
CA CYS A 132 -5.46 2.37 8.03
C CYS A 132 -4.78 2.79 9.35
N ALA A 133 -5.19 3.91 9.94
CA ALA A 133 -4.65 4.38 11.22
C ALA A 133 -4.94 3.40 12.38
N ALA A 134 -6.16 2.84 12.45
CA ALA A 134 -6.52 1.84 13.44
C ALA A 134 -5.74 0.53 13.28
N VAL A 135 -5.49 0.06 12.05
CA VAL A 135 -4.65 -1.11 11.78
C VAL A 135 -3.18 -0.86 12.13
N LYS A 136 -2.69 0.36 11.94
CA LYS A 136 -1.29 0.72 12.23
C LYS A 136 -0.99 0.84 13.73
N HIS A 137 -1.93 1.36 14.50
CA HIS A 137 -1.75 1.69 15.93
C HIS A 137 -2.53 0.77 16.89
N GLY A 138 -3.46 -0.04 16.38
CA GLY A 138 -4.20 -1.05 17.14
C GLY A 138 -3.50 -2.39 17.20
N GLN A 139 -4.19 -3.37 17.78
CA GLN A 139 -3.71 -4.75 17.89
C GLN A 139 -4.05 -5.58 16.63
N ASP A 140 -3.42 -6.73 16.45
CA ASP A 140 -3.63 -7.62 15.28
C ASP A 140 -5.11 -7.98 15.05
N GLU A 141 -5.94 -8.00 16.09
CA GLU A 141 -7.39 -8.19 16.02
C GLU A 141 -8.08 -7.18 15.10
N VAL A 142 -7.61 -5.92 15.09
CA VAL A 142 -8.11 -4.84 14.23
C VAL A 142 -7.82 -5.15 12.76
N TRP A 143 -6.64 -5.70 12.47
CA TRP A 143 -6.29 -6.15 11.11
C TRP A 143 -7.19 -7.32 10.67
N HIS A 144 -7.45 -8.29 11.55
CA HIS A 144 -8.35 -9.41 11.24
C HIS A 144 -9.81 -8.97 11.05
N PHE A 145 -10.26 -7.94 11.78
CA PHE A 145 -11.55 -7.29 11.53
C PHE A 145 -11.60 -6.64 10.14
N VAL A 146 -10.59 -5.87 9.75
CA VAL A 146 -10.51 -5.25 8.41
C VAL A 146 -10.42 -6.31 7.30
N LEU A 147 -9.73 -7.43 7.52
CA LEU A 147 -9.71 -8.56 6.57
C LEU A 147 -11.11 -9.18 6.42
N LYS A 148 -11.84 -9.37 7.52
CA LYS A 148 -13.22 -9.87 7.49
C LYS A 148 -14.10 -8.94 6.65
N GLU A 149 -14.03 -7.63 6.89
CA GLU A 149 -14.77 -6.62 6.11
C GLU A 149 -14.45 -6.71 4.61
N TYR A 150 -13.17 -6.82 4.22
CA TYR A 150 -12.75 -7.04 2.82
C TYR A 150 -13.38 -8.31 2.23
N LEU A 151 -13.34 -9.44 2.94
CA LEU A 151 -13.87 -10.71 2.45
C LEU A 151 -15.39 -10.66 2.25
N THR A 152 -16.12 -10.01 3.16
CA THR A 152 -17.58 -9.86 3.11
C THR A 152 -18.09 -8.75 2.18
N ALA A 153 -17.24 -7.77 1.85
CA ALA A 153 -17.64 -6.65 1.01
C ALA A 153 -18.00 -7.06 -0.43
N ALA A 154 -18.88 -6.27 -1.06
CA ALA A 154 -19.14 -6.35 -2.48
C ALA A 154 -17.86 -6.05 -3.29
N GLU A 155 -17.72 -6.69 -4.45
CA GLU A 155 -16.49 -6.66 -5.25
C GLU A 155 -16.04 -5.24 -5.63
N ASN A 156 -16.98 -4.37 -5.98
CA ASN A 156 -16.76 -2.95 -6.29
C ASN A 156 -16.41 -2.07 -5.06
N GLU A 157 -16.52 -2.60 -3.83
CA GLU A 157 -16.17 -1.90 -2.59
C GLU A 157 -14.90 -2.44 -1.92
N ARG A 158 -14.43 -3.62 -2.31
CA ARG A 158 -13.27 -4.29 -1.70
C ARG A 158 -11.99 -3.47 -1.70
N TRP A 159 -11.75 -2.69 -2.76
CA TRP A 159 -10.56 -1.85 -2.89
C TRP A 159 -10.36 -0.90 -1.70
N LYS A 160 -11.43 -0.47 -1.03
CA LYS A 160 -11.42 0.44 0.14
C LYS A 160 -10.64 -0.14 1.33
N TYR A 161 -10.48 -1.47 1.40
CA TYR A 161 -9.84 -2.16 2.51
C TYR A 161 -8.40 -2.60 2.21
N LEU A 162 -7.95 -2.60 0.94
CA LEU A 162 -6.58 -3.00 0.58
C LEU A 162 -5.52 -2.07 1.17
N GLY A 163 -5.75 -0.75 1.13
CA GLY A 163 -4.93 0.25 1.81
C GLY A 163 -4.83 -0.01 3.31
N PRO A 164 -5.96 -0.04 4.04
CA PRO A 164 -6.00 -0.43 5.44
C PRO A 164 -5.26 -1.74 5.78
N LEU A 165 -5.41 -2.80 5.00
CA LEU A 165 -4.72 -4.08 5.22
C LEU A 165 -3.19 -3.95 5.10
N ALA A 166 -2.71 -3.09 4.20
CA ALA A 166 -1.29 -2.84 4.03
C ALA A 166 -0.68 -2.02 5.18
N CYS A 167 -1.46 -1.17 5.87
CA CYS A 167 -0.98 -0.27 6.92
C CYS A 167 -0.50 -0.93 8.23
N THR A 168 -0.45 -2.26 8.30
CA THR A 168 0.02 -2.98 9.48
C THR A 168 1.53 -2.85 9.68
N SER A 169 1.96 -2.58 10.92
CA SER A 169 3.37 -2.66 11.31
C SER A 169 3.80 -4.08 11.75
N ASN A 170 2.89 -5.08 11.70
CA ASN A 170 3.25 -6.47 11.98
C ASN A 170 3.97 -7.10 10.77
N ARG A 171 5.29 -7.31 10.91
CA ARG A 171 6.16 -7.84 9.85
C ARG A 171 5.76 -9.25 9.39
N GLU A 172 5.14 -10.09 10.23
CA GLU A 172 4.64 -11.40 9.81
C GLU A 172 3.44 -11.27 8.87
N ILE A 173 2.53 -10.32 9.17
CA ILE A 173 1.37 -10.03 8.33
C ILE A 173 1.80 -9.41 7.00
N VAL A 174 2.77 -8.47 7.00
CA VAL A 174 3.36 -7.93 5.76
C VAL A 174 3.95 -9.06 4.89
N ASN A 175 4.74 -9.96 5.49
CA ASN A 175 5.31 -11.11 4.79
C ASN A 175 4.26 -12.12 4.29
N ARG A 176 3.09 -12.21 4.92
CA ARG A 176 1.95 -12.99 4.45
C ARG A 176 1.31 -12.31 3.24
N LEU A 177 0.95 -11.03 3.36
CA LEU A 177 0.36 -10.24 2.27
C LEU A 177 1.22 -10.23 1.00
N LEU A 178 2.55 -10.15 1.13
CA LEU A 178 3.47 -10.23 -0.01
C LEU A 178 3.47 -11.62 -0.69
N LYS A 179 3.23 -12.71 0.05
CA LYS A 179 3.01 -14.04 -0.55
C LYS A 179 1.65 -14.08 -1.25
N ASP A 180 0.61 -13.50 -0.66
CA ASP A 180 -0.74 -13.45 -1.23
C ASP A 180 -0.80 -12.63 -2.54
N VAL A 181 -0.02 -11.55 -2.64
CA VAL A 181 0.23 -10.78 -3.88
C VAL A 181 0.85 -11.66 -4.98
N ALA A 182 1.69 -12.63 -4.62
CA ALA A 182 2.39 -13.53 -5.55
C ALA A 182 1.69 -14.89 -5.77
N ASP A 183 0.51 -15.13 -5.20
CA ASP A 183 -0.27 -16.36 -5.38
C ASP A 183 -1.68 -16.08 -5.97
N PRO A 184 -1.97 -16.52 -7.21
CA PRO A 184 -3.31 -16.43 -7.81
C PRO A 184 -4.42 -17.16 -7.04
N LYS A 185 -4.08 -18.03 -6.08
CA LYS A 185 -5.02 -18.77 -5.24
C LYS A 185 -5.24 -18.12 -3.86
N SER A 186 -4.60 -16.98 -3.59
CA SER A 186 -4.76 -16.27 -2.33
C SER A 186 -6.17 -15.69 -2.16
N PHE A 187 -6.40 -15.06 -1.00
CA PHE A 187 -7.67 -14.38 -0.73
C PHE A 187 -7.91 -13.16 -1.65
N VAL A 188 -6.87 -12.68 -2.34
CA VAL A 188 -6.89 -11.50 -3.24
C VAL A 188 -7.04 -11.97 -4.68
N LYS A 189 -8.29 -11.99 -5.16
CA LYS A 189 -8.70 -12.81 -6.31
C LYS A 189 -8.29 -12.23 -7.66
N SER A 190 -8.49 -10.93 -7.87
CA SER A 190 -8.17 -10.29 -9.15
C SER A 190 -6.70 -9.85 -9.24
N SER A 191 -6.16 -9.79 -10.47
CA SER A 191 -4.83 -9.21 -10.69
C SER A 191 -4.76 -7.72 -10.36
N GLU A 192 -5.89 -7.00 -10.47
CA GLU A 192 -6.03 -5.61 -10.05
C GLU A 192 -5.89 -5.46 -8.54
N GLU A 193 -6.63 -6.24 -7.74
CA GLU A 193 -6.52 -6.15 -6.28
C GLU A 193 -5.12 -6.53 -5.78
N ARG A 194 -4.46 -7.53 -6.39
CA ARG A 194 -3.08 -7.89 -6.04
C ARG A 194 -2.08 -6.78 -6.41
N LEU A 195 -2.29 -6.10 -7.54
CA LEU A 195 -1.49 -4.95 -7.95
C LEU A 195 -1.70 -3.75 -7.02
N ASN A 196 -2.96 -3.43 -6.70
CA ASN A 196 -3.30 -2.38 -5.74
C ASN A 196 -2.71 -2.67 -4.36
N LEU A 197 -2.84 -3.90 -3.84
CA LEU A 197 -2.23 -4.30 -2.58
C LEU A 197 -0.69 -4.14 -2.59
N LEU A 198 -0.03 -4.47 -3.69
CA LEU A 198 1.42 -4.27 -3.83
C LEU A 198 1.80 -2.77 -3.83
N LEU A 199 0.99 -1.90 -4.44
CA LEU A 199 1.16 -0.44 -4.34
C LEU A 199 0.98 0.07 -2.91
N GLU A 200 -0.08 -0.37 -2.22
CA GLU A 200 -0.36 0.08 -0.86
C GLU A 200 0.67 -0.42 0.17
N LEU A 201 1.24 -1.61 -0.05
CA LEU A 201 2.41 -2.09 0.69
C LEU A 201 3.65 -1.26 0.37
N GLY A 202 3.87 -0.90 -0.90
CA GLY A 202 4.96 -0.01 -1.32
C GLY A 202 4.90 1.38 -0.66
N ASN A 203 3.68 1.89 -0.41
CA ASN A 203 3.47 3.12 0.35
C ASN A 203 3.98 3.04 1.80
N GLN A 204 3.97 1.86 2.44
CA GLN A 204 4.41 1.72 3.83
C GLN A 204 5.94 1.59 3.96
N ASN A 205 6.54 2.30 4.91
CA ASN A 205 7.98 2.23 5.12
C ASN A 205 8.43 0.85 5.68
N ASP A 206 7.65 0.29 6.59
CA ASP A 206 7.92 -1.01 7.25
C ASP A 206 7.91 -2.19 6.25
N SER A 207 7.26 -2.00 5.09
CA SER A 207 7.13 -3.01 4.03
C SER A 207 8.28 -2.99 3.00
N LEU A 208 9.17 -1.99 3.01
CA LEU A 208 10.18 -1.82 1.96
C LEU A 208 11.23 -2.92 1.93
N GLU A 209 11.77 -3.31 3.09
CA GLU A 209 12.72 -4.44 3.15
C GLU A 209 12.03 -5.77 2.78
N PRO A 210 10.85 -6.11 3.33
CA PRO A 210 10.06 -7.25 2.84
C PRO A 210 9.78 -7.25 1.32
N ILE A 211 9.44 -6.10 0.72
CA ILE A 211 9.24 -5.98 -0.73
C ILE A 211 10.54 -6.23 -1.49
N LEU A 212 11.65 -5.65 -1.04
CA LEU A 212 12.96 -5.87 -1.63
C LEU A 212 13.36 -7.36 -1.54
N ASP A 213 13.24 -7.98 -0.35
CA ASP A 213 13.47 -9.42 -0.15
C ASP A 213 12.59 -10.27 -1.08
N MET A 214 11.29 -9.95 -1.21
CA MET A 214 10.40 -10.65 -2.13
C MET A 214 10.88 -10.53 -3.58
N VAL A 215 11.28 -9.34 -4.03
CA VAL A 215 11.76 -9.11 -5.39
C VAL A 215 13.05 -9.88 -5.64
N LEU A 216 14.03 -9.74 -4.77
CA LEU A 216 15.36 -10.34 -4.91
C LEU A 216 15.34 -11.87 -4.80
N GLN A 217 14.47 -12.43 -3.94
CA GLN A 217 14.44 -13.87 -3.64
C GLN A 217 13.31 -14.63 -4.36
N ARG A 218 12.24 -13.95 -4.79
CA ARG A 218 11.02 -14.57 -5.36
C ARG A 218 10.62 -14.00 -6.73
N PHE A 219 11.53 -13.32 -7.44
CA PHE A 219 11.28 -12.74 -8.77
C PHE A 219 10.51 -13.66 -9.73
N ILE A 220 10.82 -14.96 -9.78
CA ILE A 220 10.15 -15.91 -10.68
C ILE A 220 8.64 -15.99 -10.41
N ALA A 221 8.22 -16.01 -9.14
CA ALA A 221 6.81 -16.03 -8.76
C ALA A 221 6.14 -14.66 -9.02
N LEU A 222 6.86 -13.57 -8.82
CA LEU A 222 6.35 -12.22 -9.08
C LEU A 222 6.13 -11.99 -10.59
N ASN A 223 7.14 -12.27 -11.41
CA ASN A 223 7.11 -12.14 -12.88
C ASN A 223 6.21 -13.19 -13.57
N ALA A 224 5.73 -14.22 -12.85
CA ALA A 224 4.68 -15.11 -13.37
C ALA A 224 3.28 -14.47 -13.31
N ASN A 225 3.08 -13.48 -12.42
CA ASN A 225 1.77 -12.91 -12.08
C ASN A 225 1.62 -11.43 -12.46
N PHE A 226 2.72 -10.70 -12.60
CA PHE A 226 2.76 -9.29 -12.99
C PHE A 226 3.62 -9.08 -14.23
N ASP A 227 3.27 -8.06 -15.02
CA ASP A 227 4.14 -7.61 -16.10
C ASP A 227 5.46 -7.04 -15.55
N PHE A 228 6.54 -7.29 -16.28
CA PHE A 228 7.88 -6.87 -15.92
C PHE A 228 7.99 -5.36 -15.70
N ASN A 229 7.34 -4.56 -16.56
CA ASN A 229 7.39 -3.09 -16.49
C ASN A 229 6.61 -2.56 -15.27
N VAL A 230 5.56 -3.29 -14.85
CA VAL A 230 4.79 -2.96 -13.64
C VAL A 230 5.65 -3.20 -12.39
N ILE A 231 6.31 -4.36 -12.29
CA ILE A 231 7.27 -4.63 -11.21
C ILE A 231 8.36 -3.56 -11.19
N LEU A 232 8.96 -3.25 -12.34
CA LEU A 232 10.00 -2.24 -12.45
C LEU A 232 9.51 -0.84 -12.02
N HIS A 233 8.32 -0.43 -12.45
CA HIS A 233 7.74 0.86 -12.07
C HIS A 233 7.51 0.95 -10.55
N ILE A 234 6.90 -0.05 -9.93
CA ILE A 234 6.67 -0.12 -8.48
C ILE A 234 7.97 0.07 -7.71
N LEU A 235 9.04 -0.59 -8.15
CA LEU A 235 10.33 -0.52 -7.48
C LEU A 235 11.01 0.84 -7.69
N LYS A 236 10.90 1.44 -8.87
CA LYS A 236 11.34 2.83 -9.10
C LYS A 236 10.54 3.83 -8.24
N THR A 237 9.25 3.61 -8.05
CA THR A 237 8.39 4.53 -7.27
C THR A 237 8.64 4.42 -5.76
N PHE A 238 8.86 3.22 -5.20
CA PHE A 238 8.95 3.05 -3.74
C PHE A 238 10.37 2.83 -3.20
N LEU A 239 11.24 2.14 -3.94
CA LEU A 239 12.59 1.86 -3.46
C LEU A 239 13.54 3.05 -3.71
N THR A 240 13.50 3.64 -4.90
CA THR A 240 14.37 4.76 -5.27
C THR A 240 14.28 5.95 -4.29
N PRO A 241 13.09 6.38 -3.81
CA PRO A 241 13.02 7.47 -2.84
C PRO A 241 13.55 7.14 -1.44
N ARG A 242 13.57 5.86 -1.05
CA ARG A 242 13.71 5.44 0.36
C ARG A 242 15.02 4.69 0.66
N ILE A 243 15.74 4.28 -0.38
CA ILE A 243 17.02 3.56 -0.26
C ILE A 243 18.23 4.52 -0.18
N SER A 244 18.11 5.77 -0.64
CA SER A 244 19.18 6.78 -0.78
C SER A 244 20.35 6.71 0.22
N LEU A 245 20.07 6.54 1.52
CA LEU A 245 21.10 6.55 2.57
C LEU A 245 21.80 5.19 2.78
N ASN A 246 21.10 4.06 2.62
CA ASN A 246 21.67 2.71 2.68
C ASN A 246 22.00 2.13 1.29
N ALA A 247 21.82 2.94 0.24
CA ALA A 247 21.93 2.58 -1.16
C ALA A 247 23.25 1.89 -1.54
N ARG A 248 24.38 2.30 -0.94
CA ARG A 248 25.69 1.68 -1.23
C ARG A 248 25.74 0.20 -0.84
N GLN A 249 25.18 -0.16 0.31
CA GLN A 249 25.08 -1.56 0.74
C GLN A 249 24.15 -2.33 -0.20
N LYS A 250 22.95 -1.79 -0.45
CA LYS A 250 21.96 -2.46 -1.32
C LYS A 250 22.43 -2.63 -2.76
N ILE A 251 23.18 -1.68 -3.31
CA ILE A 251 23.84 -1.82 -4.62
C ILE A 251 24.88 -2.96 -4.60
N SER A 252 25.62 -3.13 -3.49
CA SER A 252 26.53 -4.27 -3.32
C SER A 252 25.77 -5.61 -3.31
N ASP A 253 24.66 -5.67 -2.57
CA ASP A 253 23.83 -6.88 -2.48
C ASP A 253 23.19 -7.22 -3.85
N ILE A 254 22.71 -6.21 -4.57
CA ILE A 254 22.18 -6.35 -5.94
C ILE A 254 23.26 -6.86 -6.91
N LYS A 255 24.50 -6.34 -6.85
CA LYS A 255 25.62 -6.84 -7.69
C LYS A 255 25.89 -8.32 -7.47
N VAL A 256 25.94 -8.76 -6.21
CA VAL A 256 26.11 -10.18 -5.85
C VAL A 256 24.95 -11.05 -6.38
N LEU A 257 23.74 -10.51 -6.48
CA LEU A 257 22.58 -11.21 -7.04
C LEU A 257 22.57 -11.23 -8.57
N VAL A 258 23.06 -10.19 -9.24
CA VAL A 258 23.29 -10.17 -10.69
C VAL A 258 24.26 -11.29 -11.08
N GLU A 259 25.40 -11.38 -10.39
CA GLU A 259 26.44 -12.41 -10.63
C GLU A 259 25.91 -13.84 -10.42
N LYS A 260 24.97 -14.04 -9.48
CA LYS A 260 24.38 -15.35 -9.17
C LYS A 260 23.21 -15.72 -10.06
N SER A 261 22.57 -14.76 -10.74
CA SER A 261 21.33 -15.04 -11.47
C SER A 261 21.59 -15.58 -12.87
N GLN A 262 20.80 -16.58 -13.26
CA GLN A 262 20.82 -17.18 -14.60
C GLN A 262 19.60 -16.77 -15.45
N ASN A 263 18.71 -15.93 -14.92
CA ASN A 263 17.49 -15.49 -15.62
C ASN A 263 17.72 -14.08 -16.24
N PRO A 264 17.71 -13.94 -17.58
CA PRO A 264 17.96 -12.66 -18.23
C PRO A 264 17.05 -11.52 -17.77
N LYS A 265 15.75 -11.80 -17.55
CA LYS A 265 14.81 -10.79 -17.03
C LYS A 265 15.11 -10.40 -15.60
N HIS A 266 15.60 -11.32 -14.78
CA HIS A 266 15.99 -10.98 -13.40
C HIS A 266 17.22 -10.08 -13.40
N ILE A 267 18.22 -10.38 -14.24
CA ILE A 267 19.41 -9.54 -14.45
C ILE A 267 18.99 -8.13 -14.92
N GLU A 268 18.10 -8.06 -15.92
CA GLU A 268 17.55 -6.79 -16.44
C GLU A 268 16.85 -5.98 -15.34
N LEU A 269 16.04 -6.63 -14.48
CA LEU A 269 15.40 -5.97 -13.34
C LEU A 269 16.44 -5.42 -12.36
N LEU A 270 17.38 -6.26 -11.94
CA LEU A 270 18.39 -5.93 -10.93
C LEU A 270 19.29 -4.77 -11.39
N GLU A 271 19.72 -4.77 -12.65
CA GLU A 271 20.46 -3.67 -13.24
C GLU A 271 19.61 -2.40 -13.35
N SER A 272 18.34 -2.49 -13.75
CA SER A 272 17.47 -1.29 -13.81
C SER A 272 17.14 -0.71 -12.44
N ILE A 273 16.99 -1.54 -11.39
CA ILE A 273 16.89 -1.10 -10.00
C ILE A 273 18.18 -0.40 -9.58
N LYS A 274 19.35 -1.01 -9.84
CA LYS A 274 20.67 -0.45 -9.53
C LYS A 274 20.85 0.94 -10.17
N THR A 275 20.60 1.08 -11.48
CA THR A 275 20.66 2.38 -12.17
C THR A 275 19.72 3.40 -11.53
N SER A 276 18.48 2.99 -11.21
CA SER A 276 17.50 3.91 -10.60
C SER A 276 17.92 4.36 -9.19
N ILE A 277 18.55 3.50 -8.41
CA ILE A 277 19.13 3.86 -7.11
C ILE A 277 20.36 4.78 -7.31
N GLU A 278 21.18 4.52 -8.33
CA GLU A 278 22.36 5.34 -8.66
C GLU A 278 21.93 6.77 -9.10
N GLU A 279 20.93 6.91 -9.97
CA GLU A 279 20.29 8.18 -10.34
C GLU A 279 19.68 8.93 -9.13
N SER A 280 19.28 8.20 -8.08
CA SER A 280 18.71 8.83 -6.87
C SER A 280 19.72 9.62 -6.03
N PHE A 281 21.02 9.37 -6.21
CA PHE A 281 22.10 10.07 -5.49
C PHE A 281 22.31 11.50 -5.99
N ASP A 282 22.01 11.80 -7.27
CA ASP A 282 22.25 13.12 -7.86
C ASP A 282 21.33 14.20 -7.27
N LYS A 283 20.20 13.81 -6.65
CA LYS A 283 19.40 14.70 -5.82
C LYS A 283 20.03 14.87 -4.43
N THR A 284 20.74 15.99 -4.25
CA THR A 284 21.58 16.27 -3.08
C THR A 284 20.77 16.58 -1.82
N LEU A 285 20.28 15.53 -1.15
CA LEU A 285 19.65 15.64 0.17
C LEU A 285 20.67 16.10 1.23
N ASN A 286 20.70 17.39 1.51
CA ASN A 286 21.56 17.97 2.54
C ASN A 286 20.96 17.76 3.95
N VAL A 287 21.12 16.54 4.48
CA VAL A 287 20.62 16.14 5.81
C VAL A 287 21.11 17.09 6.91
N ASP A 288 22.34 17.61 6.80
CA ASP A 288 22.90 18.53 7.80
C ASP A 288 22.23 19.91 7.79
N SER A 289 21.83 20.42 6.62
CA SER A 289 21.00 21.64 6.50
C SER A 289 19.64 21.44 7.17
N ILE A 290 18.98 20.31 6.88
CA ILE A 290 17.67 19.97 7.43
C ILE A 290 17.77 19.79 8.96
N ARG A 291 18.81 19.12 9.45
CA ARG A 291 19.07 18.96 10.90
C ARG A 291 19.22 20.30 11.60
N ARG A 292 19.95 21.26 11.01
CA ARG A 292 20.09 22.62 11.57
C ARG A 292 18.76 23.37 11.57
N ALA A 293 17.99 23.29 10.48
CA ALA A 293 16.69 23.95 10.37
C ALA A 293 15.63 23.41 11.36
N LEU A 294 15.72 22.12 11.70
CA LEU A 294 14.80 21.44 12.60
C LEU A 294 15.32 21.34 14.05
N ALA A 295 16.41 22.00 14.40
CA ALA A 295 17.05 21.86 15.72
C ALA A 295 16.11 22.20 16.90
N MET A 296 15.18 23.15 16.72
CA MET A 296 14.16 23.48 17.74
C MET A 296 13.12 22.38 17.97
N TYR A 297 12.99 21.44 17.02
CA TYR A 297 12.20 20.20 17.15
C TYR A 297 13.10 19.00 17.47
N GLY A 298 14.32 19.22 17.98
CA GLY A 298 15.23 18.14 18.39
C GLY A 298 14.93 17.63 19.80
N ASP A 299 14.63 18.53 20.73
CA ASP A 299 15.00 18.38 22.14
C ASP A 299 13.80 18.10 23.06
N GLU A 300 12.99 17.09 22.69
CA GLU A 300 12.06 16.47 23.65
C GLU A 300 12.66 15.13 24.02
N SER A 301 13.18 15.05 25.26
CA SER A 301 13.58 13.79 25.88
C SER A 301 12.39 12.84 25.84
N GLU A 302 12.55 11.68 25.19
CA GLU A 302 11.59 10.59 25.03
C GLU A 302 10.32 10.70 25.91
N GLU A 303 9.40 11.62 25.54
CA GLU A 303 8.01 11.45 25.96
C GLU A 303 7.58 10.17 25.26
N GLU A 304 7.24 9.16 26.05
CA GLU A 304 6.79 7.87 25.54
C GLU A 304 5.84 8.14 24.38
N ILE A 305 6.12 7.54 23.21
CA ILE A 305 5.04 7.22 22.29
C ILE A 305 4.14 6.35 23.14
N VAL A 306 3.08 6.97 23.69
CA VAL A 306 2.29 6.33 24.72
C VAL A 306 1.68 5.13 24.05
N THR A 307 2.26 3.97 24.36
CA THR A 307 1.62 2.67 24.19
C THR A 307 0.50 2.68 25.23
N THR A 308 -0.54 3.47 24.94
CA THR A 308 -1.79 3.47 25.66
C THR A 308 -2.23 2.04 25.60
N THR A 309 -2.03 1.32 26.70
CA THR A 309 -2.49 -0.04 26.87
C THR A 309 -3.95 -0.01 26.48
N SER A 310 -4.30 -0.60 25.34
CA SER A 310 -5.66 -0.55 24.82
C SER A 310 -6.59 -0.98 25.95
N PRO A 311 -7.79 -0.38 26.08
CA PRO A 311 -8.77 -0.86 27.03
C PRO A 311 -8.92 -2.37 26.84
N LYS A 312 -8.55 -3.16 27.86
CA LYS A 312 -8.72 -4.60 27.80
C LYS A 312 -10.21 -4.87 27.57
N PHE A 313 -10.51 -5.69 26.57
CA PHE A 313 -11.85 -6.20 26.35
C PHE A 313 -12.34 -6.87 27.64
N PRO A 314 -13.55 -6.59 28.14
CA PRO A 314 -14.12 -7.33 29.27
C PRO A 314 -14.26 -8.81 28.87
N GLU A 315 -13.63 -9.73 29.61
CA GLU A 315 -13.52 -11.16 29.25
C GLU A 315 -14.86 -11.95 29.34
N ASP A 316 -15.96 -11.30 29.73
CA ASP A 316 -17.27 -11.93 29.81
C ASP A 316 -18.09 -11.71 28.53
N HIS A 317 -18.15 -12.75 27.66
CA HIS A 317 -19.36 -13.27 26.97
C HIS A 317 -19.01 -14.36 25.93
N PRO A 318 -19.97 -15.22 25.51
CA PRO A 318 -19.72 -16.66 25.40
C PRO A 318 -18.99 -17.12 24.14
N ALA A 319 -18.31 -18.26 24.29
CA ALA A 319 -17.41 -18.86 23.31
C ALA A 319 -17.98 -18.97 21.88
N VAL A 320 -17.23 -18.41 20.92
CA VAL A 320 -17.35 -18.77 19.51
C VAL A 320 -16.78 -20.19 19.33
N THR A 321 -17.60 -21.11 18.86
CA THR A 321 -17.20 -22.51 18.63
C THR A 321 -16.15 -22.60 17.53
N HIS A 322 -15.02 -23.25 17.85
CA HIS A 322 -13.99 -23.58 16.87
C HIS A 322 -14.55 -24.53 15.79
N LEU A 323 -14.49 -24.12 14.53
CA LEU A 323 -14.55 -25.03 13.40
C LEU A 323 -13.17 -25.66 13.23
N THR A 324 -13.01 -26.89 13.70
CA THR A 324 -11.83 -27.71 13.46
C THR A 324 -11.92 -28.40 12.09
N ASP A 325 -10.81 -28.42 11.35
CA ASP A 325 -10.67 -29.22 10.14
C ASP A 325 -10.92 -30.71 10.42
N THR A 326 -11.81 -31.33 9.64
CA THR A 326 -11.93 -32.79 9.58
C THR A 326 -11.43 -33.27 8.21
N THR A 327 -10.16 -33.63 8.15
CA THR A 327 -9.61 -34.41 7.03
C THR A 327 -10.07 -35.85 7.15
N THR A 328 -11.06 -36.25 6.36
CA THR A 328 -11.45 -37.66 6.22
C THR A 328 -10.87 -38.24 4.94
N GLN A 329 -9.80 -39.03 5.07
CA GLN A 329 -9.40 -39.96 4.01
C GLN A 329 -10.39 -41.14 3.99
N VAL A 330 -10.96 -41.44 2.82
CA VAL A 330 -11.50 -42.77 2.52
C VAL A 330 -11.00 -43.19 1.14
N SER A 331 -10.11 -44.17 1.14
CA SER A 331 -9.75 -44.96 -0.03
C SER A 331 -10.50 -46.29 0.01
N ILE A 332 -11.11 -46.71 -1.10
CA ILE A 332 -11.54 -48.10 -1.40
C ILE A 332 -11.51 -48.28 -2.94
N THR A 333 -11.48 -49.54 -3.36
CA THR A 333 -10.88 -50.11 -4.57
C THR A 333 -11.75 -50.11 -5.84
N GLU A 334 -11.10 -50.42 -6.97
CA GLU A 334 -11.71 -50.88 -8.22
C GLU A 334 -12.44 -52.23 -8.03
N ASP A 335 -13.55 -52.44 -8.74
CA ASP A 335 -13.87 -53.70 -9.46
C ASP A 335 -15.10 -53.52 -10.39
N GLU A 336 -15.40 -54.55 -11.20
CA GLU A 336 -15.98 -54.43 -12.55
C GLU A 336 -17.53 -54.53 -12.71
N ALA A 337 -17.98 -54.20 -13.94
CA ALA A 337 -18.93 -54.96 -14.78
C ALA A 337 -20.48 -54.79 -14.71
N LEU A 338 -21.00 -54.30 -15.86
CA LEU A 338 -22.08 -54.87 -16.72
C LEU A 338 -23.60 -54.72 -16.42
N GLU A 339 -24.32 -54.48 -17.54
CA GLU A 339 -25.76 -54.68 -17.83
C GLU A 339 -26.83 -53.81 -17.10
N ASP A 340 -28.02 -53.53 -17.64
CA ASP A 340 -28.56 -53.37 -19.02
C ASP A 340 -30.00 -52.77 -18.91
N ASN A 341 -30.60 -52.35 -20.03
CA ASN A 341 -32.01 -51.94 -20.23
C ASN A 341 -32.43 -50.53 -19.74
N SER A 342 -32.73 -49.57 -20.61
CA SER A 342 -33.89 -49.43 -21.55
C SER A 342 -35.19 -49.03 -20.81
N VAL A 343 -35.99 -48.05 -21.24
CA VAL A 343 -36.72 -47.93 -22.52
C VAL A 343 -37.17 -46.46 -22.79
N GLU A 344 -37.15 -46.05 -24.08
CA GLU A 344 -37.95 -45.04 -24.85
C GLU A 344 -38.49 -43.73 -24.20
N ALA A 345 -38.71 -42.61 -24.92
CA ALA A 345 -39.09 -42.38 -26.33
C ALA A 345 -38.43 -41.08 -26.88
N THR A 346 -37.78 -41.08 -28.05
CA THR A 346 -38.30 -40.68 -29.40
C THR A 346 -38.93 -39.27 -29.47
N GLU A 347 -38.71 -38.42 -30.49
CA GLU A 347 -37.87 -38.44 -31.71
C GLU A 347 -37.61 -36.96 -32.12
N GLY A 348 -36.45 -36.58 -32.68
CA GLY A 348 -36.23 -36.47 -34.13
C GLY A 348 -36.48 -35.03 -34.64
N VAL A 349 -35.83 -34.42 -35.66
CA VAL A 349 -34.84 -34.83 -36.69
C VAL A 349 -34.11 -33.51 -37.07
N ARG A 350 -32.80 -33.31 -36.85
CA ARG A 350 -31.60 -33.73 -37.63
C ARG A 350 -31.41 -33.07 -39.01
N SER A 351 -30.32 -32.31 -39.18
CA SER A 351 -29.44 -32.38 -40.36
C SER A 351 -28.03 -31.78 -40.13
N THR A 352 -27.02 -32.51 -40.58
CA THR A 352 -25.56 -32.23 -40.66
C THR A 352 -25.09 -32.81 -42.02
N PRO A 353 -23.80 -32.76 -42.48
CA PRO A 353 -22.52 -32.29 -41.92
C PRO A 353 -21.93 -31.12 -42.78
N ALA A 354 -20.63 -30.83 -43.00
CA ALA A 354 -19.34 -31.51 -42.74
C ALA A 354 -18.12 -30.53 -42.67
N LYS A 355 -16.90 -31.09 -42.61
CA LYS A 355 -15.59 -30.38 -42.65
C LYS A 355 -14.94 -30.46 -44.06
N PRO A 356 -13.87 -29.67 -44.34
CA PRO A 356 -12.51 -30.18 -44.11
C PRO A 356 -11.53 -29.15 -43.46
N HIS A 357 -10.33 -29.61 -43.12
CA HIS A 357 -9.25 -28.87 -42.45
C HIS A 357 -8.54 -27.82 -43.34
N THR A 358 -8.04 -26.75 -42.71
CA THR A 358 -6.79 -26.06 -43.09
C THR A 358 -6.14 -25.40 -41.88
N THR A 359 -4.81 -25.25 -41.90
CA THR A 359 -3.93 -24.91 -40.76
C THR A 359 -3.41 -23.47 -40.80
N THR A 360 -3.64 -22.68 -39.74
CA THR A 360 -2.77 -21.59 -39.15
C THR A 360 -2.21 -20.45 -40.05
N PRO A 361 -1.69 -19.32 -39.50
CA PRO A 361 -1.70 -18.84 -38.10
C PRO A 361 -2.27 -17.40 -37.91
N GLY A 362 -2.46 -17.00 -36.65
CA GLY A 362 -2.27 -15.62 -36.22
C GLY A 362 -3.51 -14.72 -36.07
N ASN A 363 -3.83 -14.35 -34.83
CA ASN A 363 -4.30 -13.00 -34.53
C ASN A 363 -3.99 -12.59 -33.07
N SER A 364 -2.75 -12.17 -32.82
CA SER A 364 -2.25 -11.68 -31.52
C SER A 364 -2.67 -10.22 -31.21
N SER A 365 -3.77 -9.73 -31.81
CA SER A 365 -4.08 -8.29 -31.92
C SER A 365 -5.14 -7.77 -30.93
N SER A 366 -5.82 -8.64 -30.14
CA SER A 366 -6.84 -8.20 -29.16
C SER A 366 -6.35 -8.18 -27.70
N ARG A 367 -5.65 -9.22 -27.22
CA ARG A 367 -5.20 -9.29 -25.80
C ARG A 367 -4.22 -8.19 -25.37
N ASN A 368 -3.50 -7.56 -26.30
CA ASN A 368 -2.61 -6.43 -25.99
C ASN A 368 -3.34 -5.10 -25.73
N LYS A 369 -4.65 -5.02 -25.96
CA LYS A 369 -5.41 -3.77 -25.78
C LYS A 369 -5.77 -3.51 -24.31
N ASP A 370 -6.03 -4.55 -23.53
CA ASP A 370 -6.35 -4.44 -22.09
C ASP A 370 -5.11 -4.05 -21.27
N ALA A 371 -3.92 -4.50 -21.69
CA ALA A 371 -2.63 -4.15 -21.08
C ALA A 371 -2.33 -2.63 -21.15
N LEU A 372 -2.78 -1.95 -22.21
CA LEU A 372 -2.61 -0.50 -22.39
C LEU A 372 -3.58 0.35 -21.57
N PHE A 373 -4.69 -0.22 -21.07
CA PHE A 373 -5.67 0.51 -20.26
C PHE A 373 -5.30 0.52 -18.76
N TYR A 374 -4.76 -0.58 -18.22
CA TYR A 374 -4.25 -0.59 -16.84
C TYR A 374 -3.03 0.31 -16.65
N ILE A 375 -2.15 0.41 -17.66
CA ILE A 375 -1.05 1.38 -17.66
C ILE A 375 -1.58 2.83 -17.69
N LEU A 376 -2.75 3.08 -18.28
CA LEU A 376 -3.43 4.38 -18.23
C LEU A 376 -3.88 4.75 -16.80
N VAL A 377 -4.40 3.77 -16.05
CA VAL A 377 -4.80 3.94 -14.63
C VAL A 377 -3.58 4.15 -13.72
N MET A 378 -2.48 3.42 -13.98
CA MET A 378 -1.20 3.59 -13.28
C MET A 378 -0.68 5.03 -13.35
N VAL A 379 -0.91 5.76 -14.45
CA VAL A 379 -0.44 7.16 -14.60
C VAL A 379 -1.34 8.17 -13.87
N VAL A 380 -2.67 7.97 -13.86
CA VAL A 380 -3.58 8.90 -13.16
C VAL A 380 -3.46 8.77 -11.64
N ILE A 381 -3.34 7.55 -11.13
CA ILE A 381 -3.18 7.29 -9.68
C ILE A 381 -1.79 7.73 -9.18
N CYS A 382 -0.73 7.59 -9.99
CA CYS A 382 0.62 8.04 -9.63
C CYS A 382 0.80 9.58 -9.57
N VAL A 383 -0.23 10.36 -9.92
CA VAL A 383 -0.16 11.85 -9.98
C VAL A 383 -1.29 12.53 -9.18
N MET A 384 -2.30 11.79 -8.71
CA MET A 384 -3.40 12.31 -7.87
C MET A 384 -3.46 11.75 -6.43
N ARG A 385 -2.59 10.80 -6.07
CA ARG A 385 -2.45 10.27 -4.69
C ARG A 385 -1.22 10.80 -3.99
#